data_AF-A0A8W7PR93-F1
#
_entry.id   AF-A0A8W7PR93-F1
#
_cell.length_a   1.000
_cell.length_b   1.000
_cell.length_c   1.000
_cell.angle_alpha   90.00
_cell.angle_beta   90.00
_cell.angle_gamma   90.00
#
_symmetry.space_group_name_H-M   'P 1'
#
loop_
_entity.id
_entity.type
_entity.pdbx_description
1 polymer ?
#
loop_
_entity_poly.entity_id
_entity_poly.type
_entity_poly.pdbx_seq_one_letter_code
_entity_poly.pdbx_strand_id
1 'polypeptide(L)'
;MDASTMLERATELIRCCKVPRLMTSIEEGPLDRGTFAQFLHVLEATLPAVFDLLAEHGTLLTGYDEYNEDDNVPFKAGLVLVIAEQYSEAGDARVSGEDAAHGEEYRTGTPALRKRIAQFCQGHELEHLLTDRGSDRVWRHLHDHYRRVLSASEWKHHPADVAGFVRLVELLYGPYPVSGAPPPQLDDDRAAYILSVGIMLVEFFEPAYQLLGLRLFCALLAPHHRPVMRRTNIHRVVYSNAKRLTNKCNQELFLEALWRSIYLYVELEEADRQDFTQWNTVDDIMEILLNGLTFQSKLSQSGIYLLYLLKMLALDLPDYLIDGLDEVQSIDRKCHLYEPVCEQLRQDCLGGFHNRRYYRWLHQIIELLPHEAVKCQGAARENGRYCHGVNLLFILVTFPVEPEALRPTHIRMQTSLVEFINVFKQYEQQQSAAAAKRSSASSDFVYNTKALVSISKTMLVFLTHLAPHYFPEHPAMATLGQQLANDYADCDSIMYNCMQSLIEKLR
;
A
#
# COMPACT_ATOMS: atom_id res chain seq x y z
N MET A 1 30.31 26.73 28.40
CA MET A 1 29.83 25.40 28.82
C MET A 1 30.64 24.43 27.99
N ASP A 2 31.42 23.55 28.61
CA ASP A 2 32.35 22.68 27.89
C ASP A 2 31.57 21.65 27.06
N ALA A 3 32.06 21.31 25.85
CA ALA A 3 31.37 20.43 24.90
C ALA A 3 30.99 19.06 25.51
N SER A 4 31.85 18.51 26.38
CA SER A 4 31.58 17.27 27.13
C SER A 4 30.41 17.40 28.11
N THR A 5 30.35 18.48 28.90
CA THR A 5 29.24 18.72 29.85
C THR A 5 27.89 18.93 29.15
N MET A 6 27.94 19.48 27.93
CA MET A 6 26.76 19.71 27.10
C MET A 6 26.23 18.41 26.49
N LEU A 7 27.12 17.55 25.98
CA LEU A 7 26.78 16.24 25.46
C LEU A 7 26.20 15.33 26.55
N GLU A 8 26.80 15.31 27.73
CA GLU A 8 26.28 14.56 28.90
C GLU A 8 24.86 15.03 29.25
N ARG A 9 24.65 16.35 29.31
CA ARG A 9 23.33 16.93 29.55
C ARG A 9 22.33 16.53 28.46
N ALA A 10 22.69 16.64 27.18
CA ALA A 10 21.82 16.27 26.07
C ALA A 10 21.47 14.77 26.09
N THR A 11 22.45 13.92 26.41
CA THR A 11 22.28 12.46 26.55
C THR A 11 21.34 12.12 27.70
N GLU A 12 21.43 12.82 28.82
CA GLU A 12 20.54 12.58 29.95
C GLU A 12 19.11 13.07 29.66
N LEU A 13 18.97 14.23 29.02
CA LEU A 13 17.66 14.74 28.61
C LEU A 13 16.96 13.79 27.62
N ILE A 14 17.68 13.26 26.63
CA ILE A 14 17.06 12.34 25.66
C ILE A 14 16.69 10.99 26.30
N ARG A 15 17.46 10.50 27.28
CA ARG A 15 17.10 9.28 28.04
C ARG A 15 15.78 9.43 28.78
N CYS A 16 15.51 10.62 29.36
CA CYS A 16 14.25 10.92 30.03
C CYS A 16 13.04 10.93 29.09
N CYS A 17 13.26 11.03 27.77
CA CYS A 17 12.21 11.03 26.76
C CYS A 17 11.87 9.64 26.21
N LYS A 18 12.59 8.58 26.62
CA LYS A 18 12.36 7.19 26.22
C LYS A 18 11.13 6.63 26.94
N VAL A 19 10.23 5.96 26.23
CA VAL A 19 9.05 5.34 26.86
C VAL A 19 9.50 4.27 27.86
N PRO A 20 9.00 4.29 29.11
CA PRO A 20 9.44 3.34 30.12
C PRO A 20 8.94 1.92 29.82
N ARG A 21 9.70 0.92 30.28
CA ARG A 21 9.26 -0.47 30.35
C ARG A 21 8.00 -0.57 31.22
N LEU A 22 6.99 -1.29 30.74
CA LEU A 22 5.78 -1.55 31.50
C LEU A 22 6.08 -2.41 32.74
N MET A 23 5.34 -2.15 33.81
CA MET A 23 5.39 -2.98 35.03
C MET A 23 4.64 -4.31 34.84
N THR A 24 3.54 -4.27 34.07
CA THR A 24 2.70 -5.41 33.71
C THR A 24 2.79 -5.68 32.22
N SER A 25 2.69 -6.94 31.82
CA SER A 25 2.72 -7.31 30.40
C SER A 25 1.48 -6.80 29.67
N ILE A 26 1.60 -6.48 28.36
CA ILE A 26 0.45 -6.20 27.49
C ILE A 26 -0.56 -7.36 27.39
N GLU A 27 -0.20 -8.57 27.84
CA GLU A 27 -1.14 -9.70 27.93
C GLU A 27 -2.18 -9.53 29.04
N GLU A 28 -1.90 -8.69 30.03
CA GLU A 28 -2.76 -8.51 31.20
C GLU A 28 -3.92 -7.53 30.94
N GLY A 29 -3.85 -6.73 29.89
CA GLY A 29 -4.92 -5.80 29.50
C GLY A 29 -4.47 -4.76 28.46
N PRO A 30 -5.44 -4.00 27.89
CA PRO A 30 -5.13 -2.95 26.94
C PRO A 30 -4.31 -1.83 27.59
N LEU A 31 -3.49 -1.15 26.79
CA LEU A 31 -2.73 0.00 27.24
C LEU A 31 -3.68 1.14 27.61
N ASP A 32 -3.42 1.79 28.75
CA ASP A 32 -4.12 3.01 29.16
C ASP A 32 -3.15 4.19 29.17
N ARG A 33 -3.56 5.29 28.53
CA ARG A 33 -2.83 6.57 28.52
C ARG A 33 -2.59 7.10 29.94
N GLY A 34 -3.48 6.80 30.89
CA GLY A 34 -3.30 7.14 32.30
C GLY A 34 -2.01 6.57 32.91
N THR A 35 -1.62 5.35 32.49
CA THR A 35 -0.36 4.69 32.90
C THR A 35 0.88 5.52 32.54
N PHE A 36 0.81 6.31 31.46
CA PHE A 36 1.91 7.09 30.94
C PHE A 36 1.87 8.57 31.36
N ALA A 37 0.92 9.00 32.20
CA ALA A 37 0.71 10.42 32.52
C ALA A 37 1.98 11.13 33.04
N GLN A 38 2.71 10.49 33.95
CA GLN A 38 3.97 11.05 34.48
C GLN A 38 5.05 11.13 33.39
N PHE A 39 5.18 10.09 32.57
CA PHE A 39 6.12 10.06 31.45
C PHE A 39 5.79 11.17 30.44
N LEU A 40 4.53 11.30 30.04
CA LEU A 40 4.08 12.32 29.08
C LEU A 40 4.37 13.74 29.58
N HIS A 41 4.16 14.01 30.87
CA HIS A 41 4.52 15.29 31.47
C HIS A 41 6.03 15.57 31.37
N VAL A 42 6.89 14.58 31.63
CA VAL A 42 8.35 14.72 31.49
C VAL A 42 8.74 14.90 30.01
N LEU A 43 8.17 14.12 29.11
CA LEU A 43 8.41 14.19 27.68
C LEU A 43 8.09 15.57 27.12
N GLU A 44 6.92 16.12 27.47
CA GLU A 44 6.45 17.42 26.98
C GLU A 44 7.27 18.59 27.52
N ALA A 45 7.91 18.44 28.70
CA ALA A 45 8.84 19.44 29.23
C ALA A 45 10.26 19.28 28.65
N THR A 46 10.69 18.04 28.40
CA THR A 46 12.11 17.71 28.16
C THR A 46 12.46 17.66 26.67
N LEU A 47 11.59 17.07 25.83
CA LEU A 47 11.87 16.91 24.40
C LEU A 47 11.99 18.26 23.66
N PRO A 48 11.21 19.31 23.99
CA PRO A 48 11.45 20.65 23.41
C PRO A 48 12.86 21.17 23.70
N ALA A 49 13.37 20.99 24.92
CA ALA A 49 14.72 21.40 25.27
C ALA A 49 15.79 20.62 24.48
N VAL A 50 15.56 19.34 24.18
CA VAL A 50 16.44 18.58 23.28
C VAL A 50 16.41 19.16 21.86
N PHE A 51 15.24 19.52 21.33
CA PHE A 51 15.14 20.16 20.02
C PHE A 51 15.81 21.53 19.98
N ASP A 52 15.71 22.32 21.05
CA ASP A 52 16.36 23.62 21.14
C ASP A 52 17.89 23.44 21.17
N LEU A 53 18.41 22.44 21.90
CA LEU A 53 19.83 22.07 21.86
C LEU A 53 20.29 21.59 20.48
N LEU A 54 19.47 20.82 19.77
CA LEU A 54 19.75 20.40 18.39
C LEU A 54 19.78 21.60 17.43
N ALA A 55 18.91 22.58 17.62
CA ALA A 55 18.91 23.80 16.80
C ALA A 55 20.14 24.68 17.06
N GLU A 56 20.58 24.79 18.32
CA GLU A 56 21.74 25.61 18.71
C GLU A 56 23.08 24.93 18.41
N HIS A 57 23.14 23.60 18.52
CA HIS A 57 24.39 22.83 18.57
C HIS A 57 24.33 21.53 17.76
N GLY A 58 23.49 21.49 16.72
CA GLY A 58 23.24 20.29 15.90
C GLY A 58 24.51 19.61 15.43
N THR A 59 25.43 20.35 14.79
CA THR A 59 26.70 19.79 14.27
C THR A 59 27.56 19.14 15.36
N LEU A 60 27.58 19.72 16.56
CA LEU A 60 28.30 19.20 17.72
C LEU A 60 27.64 17.95 18.29
N LEU A 61 26.30 17.86 18.31
CA LEU A 61 25.56 16.74 18.91
C LEU A 61 25.40 15.55 17.95
N THR A 62 25.16 15.81 16.68
CA THR A 62 25.02 14.79 15.63
C THR A 62 26.33 14.48 14.92
N GLY A 63 27.41 15.22 15.21
CA GLY A 63 28.78 14.92 14.79
C GLY A 63 29.05 15.15 13.31
N TYR A 64 28.60 16.27 12.75
CA TYR A 64 28.81 16.64 11.34
C TYR A 64 30.19 17.27 11.04
N ASP A 65 31.08 17.36 12.04
CA ASP A 65 32.48 17.80 11.84
C ASP A 65 33.42 16.59 11.81
N GLU A 66 34.32 16.54 10.81
CA GLU A 66 35.32 15.48 10.54
C GLU A 66 36.21 15.10 11.75
N TYR A 67 36.16 15.87 12.85
CA TYR A 67 36.98 15.67 14.05
C TYR A 67 36.22 15.08 15.26
N ASN A 68 34.88 15.08 15.25
CA ASN A 68 34.03 14.63 16.38
C ASN A 68 33.07 13.49 16.01
N GLU A 69 33.33 12.78 14.91
CA GLU A 69 32.46 11.72 14.38
C GLU A 69 32.19 10.57 15.40
N ASP A 70 33.06 10.40 16.41
CA ASP A 70 33.16 9.18 17.21
C ASP A 70 32.54 9.19 18.63
N ASP A 71 32.26 10.35 19.25
CA ASP A 71 31.99 10.43 20.71
C ASP A 71 30.52 10.53 21.16
N ASN A 72 29.56 10.72 20.24
CA ASN A 72 28.17 11.03 20.62
C ASN A 72 27.16 9.90 20.39
N VAL A 73 27.64 8.67 20.14
CA VAL A 73 26.80 7.52 19.80
C VAL A 73 25.62 7.29 20.76
N PRO A 74 25.78 7.42 22.10
CA PRO A 74 24.66 7.24 23.03
C PRO A 74 23.54 8.27 22.84
N PHE A 75 23.88 9.52 22.56
CA PHE A 75 22.90 10.57 22.26
C PHE A 75 22.22 10.30 20.92
N LYS A 76 22.99 10.01 19.86
CA LYS A 76 22.45 9.70 18.52
C LYS A 76 21.47 8.52 18.57
N ALA A 77 21.86 7.42 19.20
CA ALA A 77 20.99 6.24 19.35
C ALA A 77 19.75 6.55 20.20
N GLY A 78 19.91 7.27 21.31
CA GLY A 78 18.78 7.71 22.14
C GLY A 78 17.79 8.59 21.37
N LEU A 79 18.30 9.53 20.56
CA LEU A 79 17.49 10.39 19.72
C LEU A 79 16.70 9.59 18.70
N VAL A 80 17.36 8.70 17.96
CA VAL A 80 16.69 7.81 16.98
C VAL A 80 15.58 6.99 17.64
N LEU A 81 15.86 6.40 18.81
CA LEU A 81 14.90 5.59 19.55
C LEU A 81 13.66 6.41 19.96
N VAL A 82 13.86 7.56 20.60
CA VAL A 82 12.75 8.42 21.07
C VAL A 82 11.93 8.94 19.90
N ILE A 83 12.58 9.37 18.83
CA ILE A 83 11.91 9.86 17.63
C ILE A 83 11.08 8.73 16.98
N ALA A 84 11.62 7.52 16.86
CA ALA A 84 10.89 6.38 16.30
C ALA A 84 9.67 5.96 17.14
N GLU A 85 9.75 6.04 18.48
CA GLU A 85 8.63 5.77 19.38
C GLU A 85 7.51 6.82 19.31
N GLN A 86 7.91 8.09 19.19
CA GLN A 86 7.01 9.23 19.30
C GLN A 86 6.43 9.68 17.95
N TYR A 87 7.02 9.25 16.84
CA TYR A 87 6.54 9.58 15.51
C TYR A 87 5.18 8.93 15.24
N SER A 88 4.27 9.74 14.68
CA SER A 88 3.00 9.31 14.12
C SER A 88 2.89 9.90 12.73
N GLU A 89 2.51 9.10 11.74
CA GLU A 89 2.21 9.64 10.42
C GLU A 89 0.93 10.48 10.52
N ALA A 90 1.01 11.76 10.17
CA ALA A 90 -0.15 12.65 10.11
C ALA A 90 -1.18 12.25 9.03
N GLY A 91 -0.92 11.16 8.28
CA GLY A 91 -1.81 10.56 7.29
C GLY A 91 -2.93 9.69 7.87
N ASP A 92 -2.80 9.20 9.11
CA ASP A 92 -3.84 8.41 9.79
C ASP A 92 -5.09 9.25 10.15
N ALA A 93 -5.01 10.58 10.04
CA ALA A 93 -6.15 11.48 10.24
C ALA A 93 -7.24 11.40 9.14
N ARG A 94 -7.05 10.59 8.08
CA ARG A 94 -8.13 10.29 7.12
C ARG A 94 -9.16 9.29 7.64
N VAL A 95 -8.89 8.62 8.76
CA VAL A 95 -9.84 7.66 9.36
C VAL A 95 -10.24 8.14 10.75
N SER A 96 -11.21 9.05 10.80
CA SER A 96 -11.98 9.29 12.02
C SER A 96 -12.85 8.07 12.31
N GLY A 97 -12.42 7.22 13.25
CA GLY A 97 -13.25 6.13 13.79
C GLY A 97 -12.45 4.85 13.99
N GLU A 98 -12.56 4.25 15.20
CA GLU A 98 -12.14 2.91 15.68
C GLU A 98 -10.74 2.34 15.31
N ASP A 99 -10.07 2.81 14.27
CA ASP A 99 -8.73 2.44 13.80
C ASP A 99 -7.67 3.34 14.46
N ALA A 100 -7.68 3.43 15.79
CA ALA A 100 -6.67 4.19 16.52
C ALA A 100 -5.27 3.63 16.22
N ALA A 101 -4.39 4.48 15.69
CA ALA A 101 -2.99 4.14 15.44
C ALA A 101 -2.35 3.59 16.73
N HIS A 102 -1.81 2.38 16.66
CA HIS A 102 -1.13 1.75 17.79
C HIS A 102 -0.06 2.71 18.37
N GLY A 103 -0.15 2.98 19.68
CA GLY A 103 0.80 3.80 20.42
C GLY A 103 0.35 5.20 20.81
N GLU A 104 -0.89 5.60 20.54
CA GLU A 104 -1.41 6.90 21.03
C GLU A 104 -1.39 7.02 22.57
N GLU A 105 -1.31 5.93 23.32
CA GLU A 105 -1.30 5.93 24.78
C GLU A 105 -0.02 6.56 25.36
N TYR A 106 1.11 6.38 24.69
CA TYR A 106 2.43 6.87 25.15
C TYR A 106 3.01 7.97 24.25
N ARG A 107 2.31 8.38 23.19
CA ARG A 107 2.75 9.50 22.34
C ARG A 107 2.35 10.86 22.92
N THR A 108 3.20 11.87 22.69
CA THR A 108 2.86 13.26 23.05
C THR A 108 1.53 13.69 22.42
N GLY A 109 0.70 14.42 23.16
CA GLY A 109 -0.53 15.02 22.65
C GLY A 109 -0.31 16.40 22.02
N THR A 110 0.89 16.97 22.18
CA THR A 110 1.19 18.36 21.84
C THR A 110 1.41 18.54 20.33
N PRO A 111 0.54 19.29 19.60
CA PRO A 111 0.63 19.39 18.14
C PRO A 111 1.94 20.00 17.62
N ALA A 112 2.49 20.98 18.34
CA ALA A 112 3.76 21.61 17.99
C ALA A 112 4.93 20.62 18.06
N LEU A 113 4.92 19.75 19.08
CA LEU A 113 5.95 18.74 19.29
C LEU A 113 5.83 17.61 18.25
N ARG A 114 4.60 17.13 17.98
CA ARG A 114 4.32 16.19 16.87
C ARG A 114 4.85 16.71 15.54
N LYS A 115 4.65 18.00 15.26
CA LYS A 115 5.16 18.63 14.03
C LYS A 115 6.69 18.63 13.97
N ARG A 116 7.39 18.96 15.07
CA ARG A 116 8.87 18.91 15.12
C ARG A 116 9.39 17.48 14.93
N ILE A 117 8.79 16.49 15.61
CA ILE A 117 9.15 15.08 15.45
C ILE A 117 8.95 14.63 13.99
N ALA A 118 7.81 15.01 13.39
CA ALA A 118 7.54 14.67 12.00
C ALA A 118 8.53 15.31 11.02
N GLN A 119 8.91 16.58 11.26
CA GLN A 119 9.94 17.25 10.46
C GLN A 119 11.30 16.55 10.58
N PHE A 120 11.67 16.09 11.77
CA PHE A 120 12.92 15.35 11.97
C PHE A 120 12.89 13.99 11.28
N CYS A 121 11.79 13.23 11.42
CA CYS A 121 11.62 11.93 10.77
C CYS A 121 11.60 11.99 9.25
N GLN A 122 10.94 13.01 8.69
CA GLN A 122 10.78 13.19 7.24
C GLN A 122 11.92 14.01 6.62
N GLY A 123 12.77 14.62 7.45
CA GLY A 123 13.93 15.38 7.03
C GLY A 123 15.17 14.51 6.84
N HIS A 124 16.22 15.11 6.29
CA HIS A 124 17.50 14.44 6.07
C HIS A 124 18.25 14.14 7.39
N GLU A 125 17.85 14.73 8.51
CA GLU A 125 18.54 14.60 9.80
C GLU A 125 18.54 13.16 10.33
N LEU A 126 17.39 12.49 10.31
CA LEU A 126 17.30 11.08 10.71
C LEU A 126 18.04 10.17 9.73
N GLU A 127 17.92 10.46 8.43
CA GLU A 127 18.63 9.72 7.39
C GLU A 127 20.14 9.77 7.61
N HIS A 128 20.72 10.97 7.73
CA HIS A 128 22.15 11.18 7.97
C HIS A 128 22.66 10.45 9.21
N LEU A 129 21.91 10.49 10.33
CA LEU A 129 22.27 9.73 11.53
C LEU A 129 22.38 8.22 11.31
N LEU A 130 21.68 7.71 10.31
CA LEU A 130 21.50 6.29 10.02
C LEU A 130 22.30 5.81 8.80
N THR A 131 22.72 6.70 7.90
CA THR A 131 23.38 6.34 6.64
C THR A 131 24.76 6.96 6.43
N ASP A 132 25.12 8.03 7.16
CA ASP A 132 26.42 8.68 7.01
C ASP A 132 27.58 7.85 7.60
N ARG A 133 28.82 8.29 7.37
CA ARG A 133 30.02 7.71 7.98
C ARG A 133 29.90 7.73 9.50
N GLY A 134 30.20 6.59 10.14
CA GLY A 134 30.07 6.40 11.59
C GLY A 134 28.71 5.85 12.06
N SER A 135 27.70 5.78 11.18
CA SER A 135 26.39 5.19 11.46
C SER A 135 26.47 3.73 11.94
N ASP A 136 27.48 2.95 11.54
CA ASP A 136 27.70 1.57 11.98
C ASP A 136 27.74 1.41 13.51
N ARG A 137 28.26 2.40 14.24
CA ARG A 137 28.29 2.37 15.72
C ARG A 137 26.91 2.64 16.31
N VAL A 138 26.16 3.56 15.71
CA VAL A 138 24.76 3.84 16.07
C VAL A 138 23.92 2.58 15.81
N TRP A 139 24.11 1.93 14.66
CA TRP A 139 23.46 0.67 14.32
C TRP A 139 23.73 -0.43 15.31
N ARG A 140 24.98 -0.63 15.72
CA ARG A 140 25.33 -1.62 16.73
C ARG A 140 24.59 -1.35 18.06
N HIS A 141 24.54 -0.10 18.51
CA HIS A 141 23.80 0.26 19.72
C HIS A 141 22.29 0.03 19.59
N LEU A 142 21.69 0.41 18.46
CA LEU A 142 20.27 0.18 18.19
C LEU A 142 19.97 -1.32 18.13
N HIS A 143 20.82 -2.09 17.46
CA HIS A 143 20.68 -3.53 17.32
C HIS A 143 20.81 -4.25 18.66
N ASP A 144 21.80 -3.89 19.49
CA ASP A 144 21.99 -4.46 20.83
C ASP A 144 20.82 -4.10 21.75
N HIS A 145 20.32 -2.87 21.66
CA HIS A 145 19.12 -2.44 22.38
C HIS A 145 17.91 -3.29 21.97
N TYR A 146 17.61 -3.39 20.67
CA TYR A 146 16.45 -4.15 20.19
C TYR A 146 16.58 -5.64 20.47
N ARG A 147 17.76 -6.27 20.32
CA ARG A 147 17.96 -7.69 20.68
C ARG A 147 17.63 -7.97 22.14
N ARG A 148 17.90 -7.01 23.04
CA ARG A 148 17.57 -7.12 24.45
C ARG A 148 16.07 -6.96 24.70
N VAL A 149 15.48 -5.85 24.23
CA VAL A 149 14.08 -5.50 24.58
C VAL A 149 13.05 -6.27 23.77
N LEU A 150 13.36 -6.73 22.57
CA LEU A 150 12.48 -7.52 21.71
C LEU A 150 12.75 -9.03 21.79
N SER A 151 13.44 -9.46 22.85
CA SER A 151 13.57 -10.89 23.14
C SER A 151 12.21 -11.51 23.48
N ALA A 152 12.07 -12.82 23.25
CA ALA A 152 10.81 -13.55 23.41
C ALA A 152 10.15 -13.36 24.80
N SER A 153 10.93 -13.08 25.85
CA SER A 153 10.45 -12.86 27.22
C SER A 153 10.18 -11.39 27.57
N GLU A 154 10.80 -10.42 26.88
CA GLU A 154 10.74 -9.01 27.29
C GLU A 154 9.82 -8.15 26.44
N TRP A 155 9.65 -8.44 25.15
CA TRP A 155 9.01 -7.54 24.18
C TRP A 155 7.62 -7.03 24.60
N LYS A 156 6.87 -7.87 25.32
CA LYS A 156 5.53 -7.57 25.85
C LYS A 156 5.50 -6.48 26.92
N HIS A 157 6.65 -6.08 27.45
CA HIS A 157 6.79 -4.94 28.36
C HIS A 157 7.28 -3.68 27.65
N HIS A 158 7.51 -3.76 26.33
CA HIS A 158 8.18 -2.76 25.52
C HIS A 158 7.39 -2.40 24.24
N PRO A 159 6.09 -2.04 24.33
CA PRO A 159 5.25 -1.78 23.16
C PRO A 159 5.78 -0.64 22.27
N ALA A 160 6.35 0.40 22.87
CA ALA A 160 6.95 1.51 22.14
C ALA A 160 8.18 1.08 21.33
N ASP A 161 9.04 0.23 21.91
CA ASP A 161 10.19 -0.32 21.19
C ASP A 161 9.75 -1.23 20.03
N VAL A 162 8.65 -1.97 20.16
CA VAL A 162 8.09 -2.76 19.05
C VAL A 162 7.72 -1.83 17.88
N ALA A 163 6.90 -0.81 18.15
CA ALA A 163 6.50 0.16 17.12
C ALA A 163 7.70 0.91 16.51
N GLY A 164 8.65 1.34 17.35
CA GLY A 164 9.88 2.00 16.94
C GLY A 164 10.77 1.12 16.07
N PHE A 165 10.89 -0.17 16.40
CA PHE A 165 11.65 -1.14 15.60
C PHE A 165 11.05 -1.31 14.20
N VAL A 166 9.74 -1.52 14.11
CA VAL A 166 9.05 -1.62 12.80
C VAL A 166 9.29 -0.38 11.97
N ARG A 167 9.15 0.81 12.57
CA ARG A 167 9.37 2.07 11.89
C ARG A 167 10.78 2.21 11.34
N LEU A 168 11.79 1.87 12.14
CA LEU A 168 13.19 1.95 11.69
C LEU A 168 13.48 0.92 10.59
N VAL A 169 12.96 -0.30 10.70
CA VAL A 169 13.11 -1.30 9.64
C VAL A 169 12.48 -0.81 8.34
N GLU A 170 11.28 -0.24 8.36
CA GLU A 170 10.64 0.32 7.17
C GLU A 170 11.40 1.51 6.59
N LEU A 171 11.99 2.36 7.43
CA LEU A 171 12.76 3.51 6.97
C LEU A 171 14.00 3.08 6.17
N LEU A 172 14.66 2.00 6.59
CA LEU A 172 15.94 1.55 6.03
C LEU A 172 15.80 0.51 4.93
N TYR A 173 14.89 -0.41 5.16
CA TYR A 173 14.71 -1.64 4.41
C TYR A 173 13.34 -1.69 3.74
N GLY A 174 12.52 -0.65 3.88
CA GLY A 174 11.24 -0.56 3.21
C GLY A 174 11.37 -0.49 1.68
N PRO A 175 10.31 -0.86 0.95
CA PRO A 175 10.32 -0.92 -0.52
C PRO A 175 10.54 0.43 -1.22
N TYR A 176 10.28 1.55 -0.53
CA TYR A 176 10.52 2.90 -1.04
C TYR A 176 11.50 3.62 -0.10
N PRO A 177 12.81 3.63 -0.39
CA PRO A 177 13.76 4.40 0.41
C PRO A 177 13.42 5.89 0.35
N VAL A 178 13.59 6.60 1.47
CA VAL A 178 13.19 8.01 1.63
C VAL A 178 14.03 8.98 0.78
N SER A 179 15.14 8.52 0.18
CA SER A 179 16.08 9.33 -0.57
C SER A 179 16.86 8.50 -1.60
N GLY A 180 17.45 9.17 -2.59
CA GLY A 180 18.23 8.55 -3.68
C GLY A 180 19.57 7.92 -3.27
N ALA A 181 19.85 7.81 -1.97
CA ALA A 181 20.99 7.05 -1.45
C ALA A 181 20.68 5.54 -1.48
N PRO A 182 21.67 4.68 -1.79
CA PRO A 182 21.46 3.24 -1.76
C PRO A 182 21.15 2.79 -0.32
N PRO A 183 20.07 2.02 -0.10
CA PRO A 183 19.72 1.54 1.22
C PRO A 183 20.86 0.70 1.82
N PRO A 184 21.03 0.68 3.16
CA PRO A 184 22.03 -0.16 3.80
C PRO A 184 21.80 -1.62 3.39
N GLN A 185 22.88 -2.35 3.06
CA GLN A 185 22.73 -3.76 2.68
C GLN A 185 22.15 -4.57 3.84
N LEU A 186 21.06 -5.28 3.57
CA LEU A 186 20.48 -6.28 4.46
C LEU A 186 21.36 -7.53 4.45
N ASP A 187 21.96 -7.88 5.58
CA ASP A 187 22.69 -9.12 5.76
C ASP A 187 21.79 -10.24 6.28
N ASP A 188 22.33 -11.47 6.35
CA ASP A 188 21.55 -12.65 6.76
C ASP A 188 21.15 -12.61 8.24
N ASP A 189 22.00 -12.10 9.14
CA ASP A 189 21.71 -12.04 10.58
C ASP A 189 20.57 -11.04 10.85
N ARG A 190 20.62 -9.86 10.22
CA ARG A 190 19.57 -8.84 10.30
C ARG A 190 18.28 -9.35 9.69
N ALA A 191 18.33 -9.98 8.51
CA ALA A 191 17.14 -10.54 7.88
C ALA A 191 16.48 -11.62 8.75
N ALA A 192 17.28 -12.53 9.32
CA ALA A 192 16.78 -13.57 10.23
C ALA A 192 16.21 -12.97 11.52
N TYR A 193 16.85 -11.94 12.07
CA TYR A 193 16.37 -11.26 13.27
C TYR A 193 15.04 -10.54 13.02
N ILE A 194 14.93 -9.74 11.94
CA ILE A 194 13.69 -9.08 11.54
C ILE A 194 12.58 -10.10 11.30
N LEU A 195 12.89 -11.23 10.64
CA LEU A 195 11.93 -12.32 10.44
C LEU A 195 11.46 -12.88 11.79
N SER A 196 12.36 -13.13 12.74
CA SER A 196 12.02 -13.69 14.05
C SER A 196 11.06 -12.79 14.83
N VAL A 197 11.30 -11.47 14.82
CA VAL A 197 10.41 -10.48 15.41
C VAL A 197 9.08 -10.44 14.66
N GLY A 198 9.11 -10.44 13.32
CA GLY A 198 7.90 -10.49 12.49
C GLY A 198 7.01 -11.69 12.81
N ILE A 199 7.57 -12.90 12.91
CA ILE A 199 6.85 -14.14 13.29
C ILE A 199 6.23 -13.99 14.69
N MET A 200 7.03 -13.58 15.66
CA MET A 200 6.57 -13.38 17.04
C MET A 200 5.35 -12.45 17.12
N LEU A 201 5.35 -11.37 16.33
CA LEU A 201 4.25 -10.40 16.29
C LEU A 201 3.00 -10.92 15.57
N VAL A 202 3.15 -11.60 14.42
CA VAL A 202 2.00 -12.18 13.69
C VAL A 202 1.35 -13.37 14.39
N GLU A 203 2.10 -14.06 15.25
CA GLU A 203 1.57 -15.14 16.08
C GLU A 203 0.88 -14.65 17.35
N PHE A 204 1.09 -13.38 17.73
CA PHE A 204 0.38 -12.76 18.84
C PHE A 204 -1.12 -12.59 18.53
N PHE A 205 -1.97 -12.63 19.54
CA PHE A 205 -3.42 -12.68 19.33
C PHE A 205 -4.03 -11.32 18.95
N GLU A 206 -3.39 -10.21 19.30
CA GLU A 206 -3.93 -8.86 19.09
C GLU A 206 -3.65 -8.35 17.66
N PRO A 207 -4.67 -7.91 16.91
CA PRO A 207 -4.53 -7.49 15.50
C PRO A 207 -3.53 -6.36 15.26
N ALA A 208 -3.38 -5.43 16.21
CA ALA A 208 -2.44 -4.31 16.09
C ALA A 208 -0.99 -4.80 15.96
N TYR A 209 -0.59 -5.80 16.76
CA TYR A 209 0.74 -6.39 16.67
C TYR A 209 0.89 -7.29 15.44
N GLN A 210 -0.18 -8.00 15.04
CA GLN A 210 -0.14 -8.76 13.80
C GLN A 210 0.09 -7.85 12.57
N LEU A 211 -0.51 -6.66 12.53
CA LEU A 211 -0.24 -5.64 11.52
C LEU A 211 1.22 -5.18 11.54
N LEU A 212 1.79 -4.94 12.73
CA LEU A 212 3.22 -4.60 12.87
C LEU A 212 4.13 -5.72 12.33
N GLY A 213 3.78 -6.98 12.59
CA GLY A 213 4.49 -8.13 12.02
C GLY A 213 4.40 -8.20 10.49
N LEU A 214 3.21 -7.95 9.91
CA LEU A 214 3.02 -7.88 8.45
C LEU A 214 3.83 -6.73 7.81
N ARG A 215 3.97 -5.60 8.50
CA ARG A 215 4.81 -4.48 8.03
C ARG A 215 6.29 -4.87 7.95
N LEU A 216 6.80 -5.58 8.95
CA LEU A 216 8.16 -6.14 8.90
C LEU A 216 8.33 -7.13 7.74
N PHE A 217 7.33 -7.97 7.48
CA PHE A 217 7.33 -8.87 6.33
C PHE A 217 7.38 -8.11 5.00
N CYS A 218 6.61 -7.03 4.84
CA CYS A 218 6.67 -6.17 3.66
C CYS A 218 8.06 -5.54 3.45
N ALA A 219 8.72 -5.08 4.52
CA ALA A 219 10.08 -4.53 4.42
C ALA A 219 11.10 -5.61 4.01
N LEU A 220 11.03 -6.82 4.59
CA LEU A 220 11.89 -7.93 4.19
C LEU A 220 11.75 -8.29 2.72
N LEU A 221 10.52 -8.29 2.20
CA LEU A 221 10.20 -8.65 0.82
C LEU A 221 10.43 -7.52 -0.20
N ALA A 222 11.04 -6.40 0.20
CA ALA A 222 11.32 -5.32 -0.73
C ALA A 222 12.17 -5.80 -1.94
N PRO A 223 11.92 -5.28 -3.17
CA PRO A 223 12.55 -5.82 -4.40
C PRO A 223 14.09 -5.85 -4.38
N HIS A 224 14.72 -4.88 -3.71
CA HIS A 224 16.18 -4.80 -3.61
C HIS A 224 16.80 -5.83 -2.66
N HIS A 225 16.00 -6.53 -1.84
CA HIS A 225 16.45 -7.61 -0.95
C HIS A 225 16.38 -9.01 -1.58
N ARG A 226 15.96 -9.11 -2.84
CA ARG A 226 15.76 -10.38 -3.55
C ARG A 226 16.93 -11.38 -3.43
N PRO A 227 18.22 -10.99 -3.53
CA PRO A 227 19.33 -11.94 -3.38
C PRO A 227 19.37 -12.59 -1.98
N VAL A 228 19.13 -11.80 -0.93
CA VAL A 228 19.11 -12.26 0.47
C VAL A 228 17.91 -13.17 0.71
N MET A 229 16.75 -12.78 0.20
CA MET A 229 15.51 -13.55 0.36
C MET A 229 15.61 -14.92 -0.31
N ARG A 230 16.17 -15.00 -1.53
CA ARG A 230 16.33 -16.27 -2.25
C ARG A 230 17.36 -17.19 -1.58
N ARG A 231 18.51 -16.67 -1.16
CA ARG A 231 19.55 -17.52 -0.53
C ARG A 231 19.14 -18.07 0.84
N THR A 232 18.34 -17.32 1.60
CA THR A 232 17.91 -17.69 2.97
C THR A 232 16.56 -18.39 3.04
N ASN A 233 15.77 -18.38 1.96
CA ASN A 233 14.38 -18.86 1.91
C ASN A 233 13.40 -18.13 2.85
N ILE A 234 13.75 -16.94 3.35
CA ILE A 234 12.91 -16.15 4.28
C ILE A 234 11.54 -15.84 3.67
N HIS A 235 11.49 -15.51 2.37
CA HIS A 235 10.25 -15.18 1.66
C HIS A 235 9.17 -16.28 1.75
N ARG A 236 9.55 -17.57 1.75
CA ARG A 236 8.60 -18.69 1.92
C ARG A 236 8.05 -18.78 3.34
N VAL A 237 8.88 -18.48 4.35
CA VAL A 237 8.45 -18.44 5.76
C VAL A 237 7.47 -17.29 5.98
N VAL A 238 7.77 -16.13 5.40
CA VAL A 238 6.86 -14.96 5.38
C VAL A 238 5.52 -15.34 4.77
N TYR A 239 5.52 -15.93 3.55
CA TYR A 239 4.29 -16.34 2.88
C TYR A 239 3.46 -17.34 3.69
N SER A 240 4.09 -18.37 4.27
CA SER A 240 3.40 -19.36 5.10
C SER A 240 2.68 -18.71 6.30
N ASN A 241 3.31 -17.74 6.95
CA ASN A 241 2.70 -17.00 8.06
C ASN A 241 1.61 -16.03 7.59
N ALA A 242 1.84 -15.28 6.52
CA ALA A 242 0.84 -14.38 5.94
C ALA A 242 -0.41 -15.14 5.47
N LYS A 243 -0.26 -16.28 4.81
CA LYS A 243 -1.37 -17.14 4.35
C LYS A 243 -2.29 -17.57 5.50
N ARG A 244 -1.75 -17.81 6.70
CA ARG A 244 -2.56 -18.17 7.90
C ARG A 244 -3.45 -17.02 8.41
N LEU A 245 -3.17 -15.78 8.00
CA LEU A 245 -3.88 -14.58 8.44
C LEU A 245 -5.04 -14.16 7.52
N THR A 246 -5.17 -14.75 6.34
CA THR A 246 -6.17 -14.36 5.31
C THR A 246 -7.61 -14.46 5.79
N ASN A 247 -7.88 -15.25 6.84
CA ASN A 247 -9.22 -15.44 7.41
C ASN A 247 -9.42 -14.74 8.77
N LYS A 248 -8.46 -13.96 9.28
CA LYS A 248 -8.47 -13.51 10.70
C LYS A 248 -9.00 -12.11 10.94
N CYS A 249 -8.68 -11.13 10.10
CA CYS A 249 -8.97 -9.72 10.39
C CYS A 249 -9.43 -8.97 9.15
N ASN A 250 -10.50 -8.19 9.33
CA ASN A 250 -11.15 -7.41 8.28
C ASN A 250 -10.91 -5.89 8.47
N GLN A 251 -9.83 -5.48 9.13
CA GLN A 251 -9.45 -4.05 9.17
C GLN A 251 -8.74 -3.68 7.87
N GLU A 252 -8.94 -2.46 7.38
CA GLU A 252 -8.43 -2.02 6.07
C GLU A 252 -6.90 -2.03 6.01
N LEU A 253 -6.24 -1.40 6.99
CA LEU A 253 -4.78 -1.38 7.09
C LEU A 253 -4.18 -2.79 7.22
N PHE A 254 -4.88 -3.68 7.93
CA PHE A 254 -4.47 -5.08 8.06
C PHE A 254 -4.54 -5.80 6.71
N LEU A 255 -5.67 -5.69 6.01
CA LEU A 255 -5.86 -6.31 4.69
C LEU A 255 -4.87 -5.76 3.67
N GLU A 256 -4.60 -4.45 3.70
CA GLU A 256 -3.63 -3.82 2.80
C GLU A 256 -2.23 -4.37 3.04
N ALA A 257 -1.75 -4.40 4.28
CA ALA A 257 -0.43 -4.92 4.62
C ALA A 257 -0.32 -6.43 4.33
N LEU A 258 -1.38 -7.20 4.60
CA LEU A 258 -1.44 -8.62 4.32
C LEU A 258 -1.28 -8.90 2.82
N TRP A 259 -2.12 -8.29 2.00
CA TRP A 259 -2.09 -8.53 0.56
C TRP A 259 -0.86 -7.93 -0.10
N ARG A 260 -0.31 -6.83 0.45
CA ARG A 260 1.00 -6.32 0.06
C ARG A 260 2.10 -7.35 0.26
N SER A 261 2.13 -7.98 1.44
CA SER A 261 3.11 -9.01 1.77
C SER A 261 2.98 -10.22 0.84
N ILE A 262 1.77 -10.68 0.57
CA ILE A 262 1.52 -11.80 -0.36
C ILE A 262 1.94 -11.42 -1.79
N TYR A 263 1.61 -10.22 -2.26
CA TYR A 263 1.97 -9.77 -3.60
C TYR A 263 3.49 -9.64 -3.77
N LEU A 264 4.19 -9.05 -2.81
CA LEU A 264 5.66 -8.95 -2.85
C LEU A 264 6.33 -10.33 -2.87
N TYR A 265 5.77 -11.32 -2.18
CA TYR A 265 6.22 -12.71 -2.29
C TYR A 265 6.07 -13.24 -3.71
N VAL A 266 4.90 -13.03 -4.34
CA VAL A 266 4.66 -13.49 -5.72
C VAL A 266 5.63 -12.79 -6.68
N GLU A 267 5.77 -11.47 -6.60
CA GLU A 267 6.69 -10.70 -7.43
C GLU A 267 8.13 -11.22 -7.30
N LEU A 268 8.57 -11.60 -6.10
CA LEU A 268 9.91 -12.14 -5.86
C LEU A 268 10.15 -13.51 -6.51
N GLU A 269 9.17 -14.40 -6.40
CA GLU A 269 9.21 -15.74 -6.99
C GLU A 269 9.11 -15.67 -8.52
N GLU A 270 8.18 -14.85 -9.03
CA GLU A 270 7.83 -14.74 -10.45
C GLU A 270 8.77 -13.86 -11.27
N ALA A 271 9.63 -13.08 -10.64
CA ALA A 271 10.58 -12.23 -11.35
C ALA A 271 11.68 -13.02 -12.09
N ASP A 272 11.66 -14.36 -12.09
CA ASP A 272 12.53 -15.22 -12.91
C ASP A 272 11.65 -16.01 -13.88
N ARG A 273 11.29 -15.37 -14.99
CA ARG A 273 10.34 -15.85 -16.02
C ARG A 273 10.72 -17.17 -16.70
N GLN A 274 11.80 -17.83 -16.27
CA GLN A 274 12.30 -19.09 -16.82
C GLN A 274 11.99 -20.30 -15.93
N ASP A 275 11.70 -20.13 -14.64
CA ASP A 275 11.48 -21.23 -13.70
C ASP A 275 10.02 -21.25 -13.20
N PHE A 276 9.14 -21.82 -14.02
CA PHE A 276 7.70 -21.92 -13.78
C PHE A 276 7.31 -23.10 -12.86
N THR A 277 8.09 -23.42 -11.83
CA THR A 277 7.87 -24.63 -11.02
C THR A 277 6.82 -24.49 -9.90
N GLN A 278 6.24 -23.31 -9.68
CA GLN A 278 5.37 -23.03 -8.52
C GLN A 278 3.93 -22.56 -8.82
N TRP A 279 3.36 -22.93 -9.98
CA TRP A 279 1.98 -22.57 -10.37
C TRP A 279 0.92 -22.82 -9.29
N ASN A 280 1.06 -23.88 -8.50
CA ASN A 280 0.12 -24.22 -7.44
C ASN A 280 -0.01 -23.11 -6.38
N THR A 281 1.07 -22.38 -6.09
CA THR A 281 1.05 -21.32 -5.07
C THR A 281 0.31 -20.08 -5.58
N VAL A 282 0.53 -19.70 -6.84
CA VAL A 282 -0.19 -18.58 -7.47
C VAL A 282 -1.68 -18.92 -7.61
N ASP A 283 -2.00 -20.16 -7.98
CA ASP A 283 -3.40 -20.63 -8.04
C ASP A 283 -4.08 -20.56 -6.67
N ASP A 284 -3.42 -21.05 -5.60
CA ASP A 284 -3.95 -20.92 -4.22
C ASP A 284 -4.21 -19.46 -3.83
N ILE A 285 -3.28 -18.55 -4.18
CA ILE A 285 -3.41 -17.12 -3.88
C ILE A 285 -4.59 -16.51 -4.65
N MET A 286 -4.71 -16.83 -5.94
CA MET A 286 -5.82 -16.38 -6.79
C MET A 286 -7.16 -16.87 -6.24
N GLU A 287 -7.25 -18.12 -5.79
CA GLU A 287 -8.46 -18.68 -5.19
C GLU A 287 -8.87 -17.92 -3.93
N ILE A 288 -7.92 -17.69 -3.01
CA ILE A 288 -8.17 -16.94 -1.76
C ILE A 288 -8.59 -15.50 -2.08
N LEU A 289 -7.93 -14.85 -3.04
CA LEU A 289 -8.19 -13.47 -3.42
C LEU A 289 -9.58 -13.30 -4.04
N LEU A 290 -9.95 -14.20 -4.97
CA LEU A 290 -11.26 -14.18 -5.63
C LEU A 290 -12.38 -14.50 -4.65
N ASN A 291 -12.19 -15.49 -3.77
CA ASN A 291 -13.15 -15.78 -2.71
C ASN A 291 -13.31 -14.59 -1.76
N GLY A 292 -12.21 -13.96 -1.36
CA GLY A 292 -12.22 -12.74 -0.54
C GLY A 292 -13.02 -11.61 -1.19
N LEU A 293 -12.79 -11.34 -2.47
CA LEU A 293 -13.53 -10.31 -3.22
C LEU A 293 -15.04 -10.64 -3.33
N THR A 294 -15.36 -11.90 -3.63
CA THR A 294 -16.74 -12.38 -3.82
C THR A 294 -17.63 -12.13 -2.60
N PHE A 295 -17.09 -12.37 -1.40
CA PHE A 295 -17.86 -12.24 -0.16
C PHE A 295 -17.74 -10.88 0.51
N GLN A 296 -16.94 -9.96 -0.04
CA GLN A 296 -16.71 -8.67 0.57
C GLN A 296 -17.81 -7.66 0.20
N SER A 297 -18.48 -7.11 1.21
CA SER A 297 -19.56 -6.14 1.04
C SER A 297 -19.11 -4.69 1.25
N LYS A 298 -18.02 -4.46 1.99
CA LYS A 298 -17.48 -3.11 2.21
C LYS A 298 -16.69 -2.66 0.99
N LEU A 299 -17.00 -1.46 0.47
CA LEU A 299 -16.39 -0.93 -0.75
C LEU A 299 -14.87 -0.73 -0.61
N SER A 300 -14.43 -0.15 0.50
CA SER A 300 -13.01 0.08 0.81
C SER A 300 -12.20 -1.22 0.79
N GLN A 301 -12.70 -2.25 1.48
CA GLN A 301 -12.06 -3.57 1.54
C GLN A 301 -12.12 -4.30 0.20
N SER A 302 -13.25 -4.22 -0.50
CA SER A 302 -13.36 -4.74 -1.87
C SER A 302 -12.31 -4.07 -2.77
N GLY A 303 -12.06 -2.78 -2.56
CA GLY A 303 -11.03 -2.02 -3.28
C GLY A 303 -9.62 -2.57 -3.07
N ILE A 304 -9.30 -3.02 -1.85
CA ILE A 304 -8.02 -3.67 -1.56
C ILE A 304 -7.91 -5.00 -2.31
N TYR A 305 -8.92 -5.89 -2.19
CA TYR A 305 -8.91 -7.18 -2.91
C TYR A 305 -8.81 -6.98 -4.42
N LEU A 306 -9.58 -6.03 -4.97
CA LEU A 306 -9.57 -5.69 -6.39
C LEU A 306 -8.20 -5.16 -6.83
N LEU A 307 -7.57 -4.26 -6.06
CA LEU A 307 -6.23 -3.74 -6.37
C LEU A 307 -5.22 -4.87 -6.50
N TYR A 308 -5.20 -5.79 -5.54
CA TYR A 308 -4.25 -6.91 -5.58
C TYR A 308 -4.60 -7.92 -6.67
N LEU A 309 -5.87 -8.07 -7.05
CA LEU A 309 -6.26 -8.87 -8.21
C LEU A 309 -5.72 -8.26 -9.51
N LEU A 310 -5.86 -6.93 -9.66
CA LEU A 310 -5.32 -6.20 -10.81
C LEU A 310 -3.79 -6.35 -10.88
N LYS A 311 -3.10 -6.18 -9.76
CA LYS A 311 -1.64 -6.36 -9.67
C LYS A 311 -1.21 -7.77 -10.07
N MET A 312 -1.91 -8.81 -9.59
CA MET A 312 -1.64 -10.20 -9.98
C MET A 312 -1.84 -10.39 -11.50
N LEU A 313 -2.97 -9.95 -12.04
CA LEU A 313 -3.25 -10.04 -13.48
C LEU A 313 -2.23 -9.27 -14.33
N ALA A 314 -1.66 -8.20 -13.80
CA ALA A 314 -0.68 -7.36 -14.47
C ALA A 314 0.79 -7.79 -14.26
N LEU A 315 1.09 -8.90 -13.56
CA LEU A 315 2.48 -9.34 -13.30
C LEU A 315 3.32 -9.48 -14.58
N ASP A 316 2.70 -9.93 -15.68
CA ASP A 316 3.37 -10.14 -16.97
C ASP A 316 3.32 -8.89 -17.89
N LEU A 317 2.83 -7.74 -17.38
CA LEU A 317 2.80 -6.45 -18.06
C LEU A 317 3.92 -5.52 -17.53
N PRO A 318 5.18 -5.66 -17.99
CA PRO A 318 6.32 -4.94 -17.42
C PRO A 318 6.25 -3.42 -17.57
N ASP A 319 5.51 -2.92 -18.56
CA ASP A 319 5.51 -1.48 -18.89
C ASP A 319 4.45 -0.70 -18.10
N TYR A 320 3.76 -1.37 -17.16
CA TYR A 320 2.67 -0.81 -16.37
C TYR A 320 2.90 -1.00 -14.87
N LEU A 321 2.63 0.06 -14.11
CA LEU A 321 2.57 0.02 -12.65
C LEU A 321 1.15 0.38 -12.21
N ILE A 322 0.58 -0.43 -11.32
CA ILE A 322 -0.74 -0.21 -10.74
C ILE A 322 -0.53 0.01 -9.24
N ASP A 323 -0.45 1.26 -8.79
CA ASP A 323 -0.23 1.57 -7.37
C ASP A 323 -1.55 1.70 -6.60
N GLY A 324 -2.63 2.05 -7.31
CA GLY A 324 -3.99 2.18 -6.80
C GLY A 324 -5.03 1.98 -7.91
N LEU A 325 -6.32 1.93 -7.54
CA LEU A 325 -7.40 1.67 -8.51
C LEU A 325 -7.56 2.80 -9.56
N ASP A 326 -7.15 4.01 -9.21
CA ASP A 326 -7.09 5.19 -10.09
C ASP A 326 -5.65 5.65 -10.39
N GLU A 327 -4.64 4.89 -9.97
CA GLU A 327 -3.22 5.24 -10.04
C GLU A 327 -2.46 4.20 -10.89
N VAL A 328 -2.68 4.27 -12.20
CA VAL A 328 -1.98 3.44 -13.19
C VAL A 328 -0.98 4.30 -13.96
N GLN A 329 0.23 3.81 -14.12
CA GLN A 329 1.33 4.51 -14.77
C GLN A 329 1.92 3.65 -15.90
N SER A 330 2.28 4.28 -17.01
CA SER A 330 3.09 3.66 -18.06
C SER A 330 4.56 4.04 -17.86
N ILE A 331 5.41 3.04 -17.62
CA ILE A 331 6.84 3.21 -17.34
C ILE A 331 7.55 3.83 -18.55
N ASP A 332 7.31 3.28 -19.74
CA ASP A 332 8.00 3.69 -20.97
C ASP A 332 7.70 5.11 -21.40
N ARG A 333 6.46 5.56 -21.17
CA ARG A 333 5.97 6.84 -21.71
C ARG A 333 5.88 7.95 -20.66
N LYS A 334 6.22 7.67 -19.40
CA LYS A 334 6.14 8.63 -18.28
C LYS A 334 4.77 9.30 -18.18
N CYS A 335 3.71 8.55 -18.49
CA CYS A 335 2.34 9.04 -18.42
C CYS A 335 1.72 8.55 -17.11
N HIS A 336 1.22 9.49 -16.31
CA HIS A 336 0.59 9.24 -15.01
C HIS A 336 -0.93 9.50 -15.04
N LEU A 337 -1.47 9.83 -16.21
CA LEU A 337 -2.90 10.09 -16.36
C LEU A 337 -3.62 8.79 -16.65
N TYR A 338 -4.57 8.45 -15.77
CA TYR A 338 -5.34 7.20 -15.84
C TYR A 338 -5.89 6.88 -17.24
N GLU A 339 -6.59 7.82 -17.89
CA GLU A 339 -7.29 7.53 -19.15
C GLU A 339 -6.35 7.31 -20.34
N PRO A 340 -5.35 8.17 -20.60
CA PRO A 340 -4.32 7.89 -21.60
C PRO A 340 -3.60 6.55 -21.37
N VAL A 341 -3.32 6.19 -20.12
CA VAL A 341 -2.69 4.90 -19.78
C VAL A 341 -3.64 3.73 -20.02
N CYS A 342 -4.92 3.87 -19.69
CA CYS A 342 -5.94 2.86 -19.98
C CYS A 342 -6.17 2.66 -21.48
N GLU A 343 -6.17 3.75 -22.26
CA GLU A 343 -6.27 3.66 -23.73
C GLU A 343 -5.09 2.88 -24.30
N GLN A 344 -3.87 3.18 -23.83
CA GLN A 344 -2.69 2.42 -24.24
C GLN A 344 -2.79 0.95 -23.82
N LEU A 345 -3.21 0.68 -22.58
CA LEU A 345 -3.41 -0.69 -22.08
C LEU A 345 -4.41 -1.47 -22.93
N ARG A 346 -5.52 -0.85 -23.34
CA ARG A 346 -6.50 -1.47 -24.27
C ARG A 346 -5.84 -1.85 -25.59
N GLN A 347 -5.05 -0.95 -26.17
CA GLN A 347 -4.37 -1.22 -27.44
C GLN A 347 -3.35 -2.35 -27.31
N ASP A 348 -2.56 -2.36 -26.24
CA ASP A 348 -1.54 -3.39 -26.02
C ASP A 348 -2.18 -4.75 -25.72
N CYS A 349 -3.29 -4.80 -24.97
CA CYS A 349 -4.03 -6.03 -24.72
C CYS A 349 -4.82 -6.55 -25.95
N LEU A 350 -5.22 -5.70 -26.91
CA LEU A 350 -5.99 -6.14 -28.09
C LEU A 350 -5.18 -6.97 -29.10
N GLY A 351 -3.84 -6.85 -29.12
CA GLY A 351 -3.03 -7.54 -30.12
C GLY A 351 -1.54 -7.71 -29.80
N GLY A 352 -1.05 -7.15 -28.69
CA GLY A 352 0.37 -7.23 -28.29
C GLY A 352 0.62 -8.16 -27.11
N PHE A 353 -0.33 -8.26 -26.17
CA PHE A 353 -0.19 -9.01 -24.92
C PHE A 353 -1.26 -10.10 -24.78
N HIS A 354 -0.83 -11.32 -24.43
CA HIS A 354 -1.71 -12.45 -24.17
C HIS A 354 -1.46 -13.03 -22.78
N ASN A 355 -2.48 -13.01 -21.92
CA ASN A 355 -2.34 -13.36 -20.52
C ASN A 355 -2.76 -14.80 -20.23
N ARG A 356 -2.07 -15.75 -20.87
CA ARG A 356 -2.42 -17.19 -20.82
C ARG A 356 -2.42 -17.76 -19.40
N ARG A 357 -1.63 -17.16 -18.51
CA ARG A 357 -1.49 -17.57 -17.11
C ARG A 357 -2.81 -17.59 -16.34
N TYR A 358 -3.71 -16.67 -16.63
CA TYR A 358 -4.96 -16.56 -15.88
C TYR A 358 -6.17 -17.15 -16.61
N TYR A 359 -5.98 -17.86 -17.73
CA TYR A 359 -7.09 -18.46 -18.47
C TYR A 359 -7.93 -19.42 -17.63
N ARG A 360 -7.32 -20.12 -16.67
CA ARG A 360 -8.04 -20.97 -15.71
C ARG A 360 -9.05 -20.17 -14.85
N TRP A 361 -8.71 -18.93 -14.51
CA TRP A 361 -9.50 -18.07 -13.64
C TRP A 361 -10.48 -17.17 -14.39
N LEU A 362 -10.33 -17.06 -15.72
CA LEU A 362 -11.14 -16.23 -16.62
C LEU A 362 -12.64 -16.33 -16.34
N HIS A 363 -13.16 -17.56 -16.28
CA HIS A 363 -14.58 -17.81 -16.06
C HIS A 363 -15.07 -17.26 -14.72
N GLN A 364 -14.35 -17.55 -13.63
CA GLN A 364 -14.71 -17.09 -12.29
C GLN A 364 -14.63 -15.57 -12.19
N ILE A 365 -13.60 -14.95 -12.76
CA ILE A 365 -13.46 -13.49 -12.75
C ILE A 365 -14.60 -12.83 -13.53
N ILE A 366 -14.95 -13.34 -14.71
CA ILE A 366 -16.04 -12.79 -15.52
C ILE A 366 -17.39 -12.92 -14.80
N GLU A 367 -17.65 -14.01 -14.09
CA GLU A 367 -18.86 -14.18 -13.28
C GLU A 367 -18.98 -13.16 -12.14
N LEU A 368 -17.85 -12.64 -11.64
CA LEU A 368 -17.84 -11.63 -10.57
C LEU A 368 -18.12 -10.21 -11.09
N LEU A 369 -17.82 -9.94 -12.36
CA LEU A 369 -17.90 -8.59 -12.94
C LEU A 369 -19.27 -7.90 -12.71
N PRO A 370 -20.44 -8.53 -12.94
CA PRO A 370 -21.73 -7.88 -12.67
C PRO A 370 -21.88 -7.46 -11.21
N HIS A 371 -21.47 -8.32 -10.28
CA HIS A 371 -21.55 -8.06 -8.85
C HIS A 371 -20.65 -6.90 -8.43
N GLU A 372 -19.43 -6.85 -8.96
CA GLU A 372 -18.50 -5.76 -8.69
C GLU A 372 -18.96 -4.43 -9.33
N ALA A 373 -19.55 -4.48 -10.53
CA ALA A 373 -20.13 -3.30 -11.18
C ALA A 373 -21.30 -2.70 -10.39
N VAL A 374 -22.07 -3.50 -9.67
CA VAL A 374 -23.14 -2.99 -8.80
C VAL A 374 -22.56 -2.16 -7.64
N LYS A 375 -21.38 -2.50 -7.12
CA LYS A 375 -20.71 -1.73 -6.05
C LYS A 375 -20.25 -0.34 -6.53
N CYS A 376 -20.11 -0.15 -7.85
CA CYS A 376 -19.81 1.15 -8.46
C CYS A 376 -20.99 2.14 -8.38
N GLN A 377 -22.21 1.67 -8.10
CA GLN A 377 -23.42 2.49 -8.06
C GLN A 377 -23.39 3.43 -6.83
N GLY A 378 -22.78 4.59 -6.99
CA GLY A 378 -22.70 5.63 -5.96
C GLY A 378 -22.16 6.94 -6.54
N ALA A 379 -22.12 7.97 -5.69
CA ALA A 379 -21.72 9.32 -6.09
C ALA A 379 -20.48 9.85 -5.36
N ALA A 380 -19.87 9.05 -4.47
CA ALA A 380 -18.65 9.42 -3.77
C ALA A 380 -17.42 9.20 -4.66
N ARG A 381 -16.31 9.86 -4.36
CA ARG A 381 -15.02 9.62 -5.04
C ARG A 381 -14.59 8.15 -5.00
N GLU A 382 -14.83 7.46 -3.90
CA GLU A 382 -14.48 6.04 -3.74
C GLU A 382 -15.21 5.14 -4.73
N ASN A 383 -16.48 5.43 -5.04
CA ASN A 383 -17.21 4.71 -6.08
C ASN A 383 -16.54 4.89 -7.45
N GLY A 384 -16.15 6.12 -7.80
CA GLY A 384 -15.44 6.41 -9.05
C GLY A 384 -14.10 5.68 -9.15
N ARG A 385 -13.31 5.65 -8.06
CA ARG A 385 -12.06 4.89 -7.96
C ARG A 385 -12.30 3.39 -8.11
N TYR A 386 -13.31 2.86 -7.45
CA TYR A 386 -13.68 1.47 -7.56
C TYR A 386 -14.08 1.11 -8.99
N CYS A 387 -14.87 1.98 -9.63
CA CYS A 387 -15.33 1.86 -11.00
C CYS A 387 -14.15 1.83 -12.01
N HIS A 388 -13.13 2.66 -11.79
CA HIS A 388 -11.85 2.55 -12.51
C HIS A 388 -11.19 1.17 -12.35
N GLY A 389 -11.08 0.67 -11.11
CA GLY A 389 -10.57 -0.67 -10.84
C GLY A 389 -11.34 -1.79 -11.55
N VAL A 390 -12.68 -1.73 -11.54
CA VAL A 390 -13.53 -2.71 -12.23
C VAL A 390 -13.36 -2.63 -13.74
N ASN A 391 -13.18 -1.43 -14.29
CA ASN A 391 -12.87 -1.25 -15.71
C ASN A 391 -11.52 -1.87 -16.08
N LEU A 392 -10.47 -1.64 -15.27
CA LEU A 392 -9.17 -2.28 -15.46
C LEU A 392 -9.28 -3.80 -15.41
N LEU A 393 -10.07 -4.33 -14.47
CA LEU A 393 -10.28 -5.78 -14.33
C LEU A 393 -10.89 -6.34 -15.61
N PHE A 394 -11.90 -5.66 -16.15
CA PHE A 394 -12.51 -6.04 -17.41
C PHE A 394 -11.51 -6.02 -18.58
N ILE A 395 -10.67 -4.99 -18.69
CA ILE A 395 -9.63 -4.92 -19.73
C ILE A 395 -8.66 -6.09 -19.59
N LEU A 396 -8.05 -6.25 -18.41
CA LEU A 396 -7.01 -7.26 -18.15
C LEU A 396 -7.51 -8.70 -18.30
N VAL A 397 -8.81 -8.94 -18.10
CA VAL A 397 -9.39 -10.28 -18.18
C VAL A 397 -10.01 -10.60 -19.55
N THR A 398 -10.49 -9.60 -20.31
CA THR A 398 -11.20 -9.87 -21.58
C THR A 398 -10.40 -9.56 -22.84
N PHE A 399 -9.50 -8.57 -22.80
CA PHE A 399 -8.76 -8.12 -23.98
C PHE A 399 -7.60 -9.07 -24.35
N PRO A 400 -6.74 -9.52 -23.40
CA PRO A 400 -5.58 -10.33 -23.74
C PRO A 400 -5.91 -11.84 -23.87
N VAL A 401 -7.15 -12.17 -24.24
CA VAL A 401 -7.61 -13.55 -24.42
C VAL A 401 -7.66 -13.89 -25.90
N GLU A 402 -6.91 -14.92 -26.28
CA GLU A 402 -6.89 -15.40 -27.66
C GLU A 402 -8.26 -15.98 -28.06
N PRO A 403 -8.77 -15.70 -29.27
CA PRO A 403 -10.04 -16.25 -29.75
C PRO A 403 -10.11 -17.79 -29.66
N GLU A 404 -8.97 -18.47 -29.80
CA GLU A 404 -8.80 -19.91 -29.62
C GLU A 404 -9.22 -20.39 -28.23
N ALA A 405 -8.86 -19.64 -27.19
CA ALA A 405 -9.15 -19.97 -25.80
C ALA A 405 -10.63 -19.79 -25.45
N LEU A 406 -11.36 -19.00 -26.25
CA LEU A 406 -12.80 -18.74 -26.10
C LEU A 406 -13.68 -19.79 -26.79
N ARG A 407 -13.11 -20.71 -27.58
CA ARG A 407 -13.89 -21.65 -28.42
C ARG A 407 -14.83 -22.61 -27.67
N PRO A 408 -14.58 -23.02 -26.42
CA PRO A 408 -15.62 -23.56 -25.55
C PRO A 408 -16.24 -22.42 -24.72
N THR A 409 -16.97 -21.50 -25.35
CA THR A 409 -17.57 -20.37 -24.64
C THR A 409 -18.71 -20.87 -23.75
N HIS A 410 -18.53 -20.78 -22.44
CA HIS A 410 -19.56 -21.21 -21.49
C HIS A 410 -20.71 -20.19 -21.47
N ILE A 411 -21.96 -20.65 -21.66
CA ILE A 411 -23.17 -19.78 -21.69
C ILE A 411 -23.19 -18.82 -20.48
N ARG A 412 -22.78 -19.30 -19.31
CA ARG A 412 -22.75 -18.48 -18.08
C ARG A 412 -21.79 -17.30 -18.15
N MET A 413 -20.66 -17.46 -18.83
CA MET A 413 -19.70 -16.37 -19.08
C MET A 413 -20.31 -15.30 -19.97
N GLN A 414 -21.00 -15.70 -21.04
CA GLN A 414 -21.72 -14.78 -21.93
C GLN A 414 -22.84 -14.05 -21.19
N THR A 415 -23.63 -14.76 -20.39
CA THR A 415 -24.69 -14.15 -19.56
C THR A 415 -24.10 -13.11 -18.62
N SER A 416 -23.00 -13.44 -17.94
CA SER A 416 -22.32 -12.52 -17.01
C SER A 416 -21.80 -11.27 -17.73
N LEU A 417 -21.22 -11.41 -18.92
CA LEU A 417 -20.78 -10.25 -19.73
C LEU A 417 -21.95 -9.35 -20.13
N VAL A 418 -23.10 -9.94 -20.51
CA VAL A 418 -24.32 -9.17 -20.84
C VAL A 418 -24.86 -8.44 -19.61
N GLU A 419 -24.92 -9.12 -18.46
CA GLU A 419 -25.34 -8.50 -17.20
C GLU A 419 -24.42 -7.35 -16.80
N PHE A 420 -23.11 -7.54 -16.90
CA PHE A 420 -22.11 -6.51 -16.63
C PHE A 420 -22.30 -5.26 -17.51
N ILE A 421 -22.46 -5.45 -18.82
CA ILE A 421 -22.73 -4.36 -19.77
C ILE A 421 -24.02 -3.62 -19.39
N ASN A 422 -25.07 -4.35 -19.00
CA ASN A 422 -26.33 -3.75 -18.57
C ASN A 422 -26.19 -2.91 -17.29
N VAL A 423 -25.42 -3.39 -16.30
CA VAL A 423 -25.17 -2.65 -15.06
C VAL A 423 -24.44 -1.34 -15.34
N PHE A 424 -23.45 -1.34 -16.24
CA PHE A 424 -22.75 -0.11 -16.62
C PHE A 424 -23.62 0.85 -17.42
N LYS A 425 -24.49 0.34 -18.31
CA LYS A 425 -25.47 1.19 -19.00
C LYS A 425 -26.43 1.87 -18.00
N GLN A 426 -26.83 1.18 -16.95
CA GLN A 426 -27.63 1.79 -15.87
C GLN A 426 -26.82 2.84 -15.10
N TYR A 427 -25.56 2.55 -14.77
CA TYR A 427 -24.66 3.52 -14.13
C TYR A 427 -24.52 4.79 -14.97
N GLU A 428 -24.27 4.66 -16.28
CA GLU A 428 -24.18 5.78 -17.22
C GLU A 428 -25.43 6.65 -17.22
N GLN A 429 -26.62 6.03 -17.29
CA GLN A 429 -27.88 6.76 -17.27
C GLN A 429 -28.07 7.53 -15.97
N GLN A 430 -27.73 6.92 -14.83
CA GLN A 430 -27.82 7.57 -13.52
C GLN A 430 -26.86 8.75 -13.40
N GLN A 431 -25.59 8.58 -13.78
CA GLN A 431 -24.59 9.64 -13.72
C GLN A 431 -24.91 10.78 -14.70
N SER A 432 -25.39 10.46 -15.90
CA SER A 432 -25.82 11.47 -16.88
C SER A 432 -27.03 12.28 -16.38
N ALA A 433 -28.02 11.60 -15.78
CA ALA A 433 -29.16 12.29 -15.16
C ALA A 433 -28.75 13.15 -13.96
N ALA A 434 -27.75 12.72 -13.19
CA ALA A 434 -27.19 13.49 -12.08
C ALA A 434 -26.40 14.71 -12.58
N ALA A 435 -25.63 14.56 -13.66
CA ALA A 435 -24.89 15.64 -14.32
C ALA A 435 -25.85 16.72 -14.84
N ALA A 436 -26.93 16.34 -15.52
CA ALA A 436 -27.92 17.26 -16.07
C ALA A 436 -28.63 18.13 -15.02
N LYS A 437 -28.68 17.67 -13.76
CA LYS A 437 -29.33 18.38 -12.65
C LYS A 437 -28.37 19.26 -11.84
N ARG A 438 -27.06 19.20 -12.09
CA ARG A 438 -26.05 19.88 -11.26
C ARG A 438 -25.67 21.26 -11.82
N SER A 439 -25.57 22.24 -10.92
CA SER A 439 -25.14 23.60 -11.23
C SER A 439 -23.64 23.86 -10.95
N SER A 440 -22.97 23.02 -10.17
CA SER A 440 -21.54 23.09 -9.85
C SER A 440 -20.85 21.73 -9.89
N ALA A 441 -19.54 21.72 -10.14
CA ALA A 441 -18.73 20.51 -10.19
C ALA A 441 -17.96 20.32 -8.88
N SER A 442 -18.19 19.20 -8.18
CA SER A 442 -17.39 18.75 -7.04
C SER A 442 -16.27 17.82 -7.49
N SER A 443 -15.27 17.59 -6.63
CA SER A 443 -14.26 16.54 -6.84
C SER A 443 -14.91 15.19 -7.10
N ASP A 444 -15.90 14.79 -6.29
CA ASP A 444 -16.59 13.51 -6.45
C ASP A 444 -17.27 13.38 -7.82
N PHE A 445 -17.87 14.46 -8.31
CA PHE A 445 -18.47 14.47 -9.65
C PHE A 445 -17.41 14.23 -10.74
N VAL A 446 -16.27 14.91 -10.66
CA VAL A 446 -15.19 14.76 -11.64
C VAL A 446 -14.67 13.32 -11.68
N TYR A 447 -14.46 12.69 -10.52
CA TYR A 447 -13.98 11.30 -10.47
C TYR A 447 -15.00 10.31 -11.06
N ASN A 448 -16.28 10.43 -10.72
CA ASN A 448 -17.31 9.55 -11.27
C ASN A 448 -17.51 9.73 -12.79
N THR A 449 -17.41 10.96 -13.29
CA THR A 449 -17.46 11.26 -14.73
C THR A 449 -16.23 10.73 -15.47
N LYS A 450 -15.02 10.84 -14.89
CA LYS A 450 -13.81 10.25 -15.48
C LYS A 450 -13.91 8.73 -15.60
N ALA A 451 -14.41 8.06 -14.56
CA ALA A 451 -14.65 6.62 -14.59
C ALA A 451 -15.64 6.23 -15.68
N LEU A 452 -16.75 6.98 -15.79
CA LEU A 452 -17.75 6.76 -16.83
C LEU A 452 -17.14 6.83 -18.24
N VAL A 453 -16.38 7.88 -18.55
CA VAL A 453 -15.76 8.05 -19.87
C VAL A 453 -14.84 6.88 -20.21
N SER A 454 -14.02 6.46 -19.23
CA SER A 454 -13.10 5.32 -19.41
C SER A 454 -13.84 4.02 -19.73
N ILE A 455 -14.93 3.77 -19.02
CA ILE A 455 -15.78 2.59 -19.21
C ILE A 455 -16.45 2.65 -20.57
N SER A 456 -17.03 3.78 -20.96
CA SER A 456 -17.66 3.95 -22.27
C SER A 456 -16.67 3.65 -23.41
N LYS A 457 -15.43 4.14 -23.31
CA LYS A 457 -14.35 3.82 -24.28
C LYS A 457 -13.98 2.33 -24.26
N THR A 458 -13.94 1.73 -23.08
CA THR A 458 -13.63 0.30 -22.95
C THR A 458 -14.72 -0.59 -23.54
N MET A 459 -15.99 -0.29 -23.24
CA MET A 459 -17.15 -0.98 -23.79
C MET A 459 -17.20 -0.83 -25.31
N LEU A 460 -16.94 0.37 -25.82
CA LEU A 460 -16.85 0.66 -27.25
C LEU A 460 -15.84 -0.26 -27.96
N VAL A 461 -14.63 -0.34 -27.43
CA VAL A 461 -13.56 -1.16 -28.00
C VAL A 461 -13.90 -2.64 -27.92
N PHE A 462 -14.38 -3.11 -26.77
CA PHE A 462 -14.79 -4.50 -26.57
C PHE A 462 -15.91 -4.89 -27.55
N LEU A 463 -16.97 -4.08 -27.65
CA LEU A 463 -18.11 -4.33 -28.51
C LEU A 463 -17.75 -4.34 -30.01
N THR A 464 -16.78 -3.52 -30.40
CA THR A 464 -16.36 -3.40 -31.81
C THR A 464 -15.40 -4.51 -32.22
N HIS A 465 -14.45 -4.87 -31.36
CA HIS A 465 -13.33 -5.73 -31.72
C HIS A 465 -13.39 -7.14 -31.12
N LEU A 466 -13.97 -7.32 -29.93
CA LEU A 466 -13.90 -8.57 -29.17
C LEU A 466 -15.25 -9.29 -29.08
N ALA A 467 -16.37 -8.58 -29.08
CA ALA A 467 -17.70 -9.18 -29.02
C ALA A 467 -17.97 -10.29 -30.07
N PRO A 468 -17.49 -10.22 -31.32
CA PRO A 468 -17.64 -11.32 -32.28
C PRO A 468 -17.02 -12.65 -31.80
N HIS A 469 -15.97 -12.58 -31.00
CA HIS A 469 -15.27 -13.75 -30.45
C HIS A 469 -15.94 -14.29 -29.19
N TYR A 470 -16.49 -13.40 -28.34
CA TYR A 470 -17.19 -13.78 -27.12
C TYR A 470 -18.64 -14.24 -27.37
N PHE A 471 -19.27 -13.79 -28.46
CA PHE A 471 -20.66 -14.09 -28.79
C PHE A 471 -20.82 -14.60 -30.25
N PRO A 472 -20.13 -15.69 -30.64
CA PRO A 472 -20.10 -16.13 -32.05
C PRO A 472 -21.47 -16.57 -32.59
N GLU A 473 -22.36 -17.08 -31.73
CA GLU A 473 -23.73 -17.48 -32.09
C GLU A 473 -24.72 -16.31 -32.14
N HIS A 474 -24.30 -15.12 -31.73
CA HIS A 474 -25.11 -13.91 -31.71
C HIS A 474 -24.47 -12.79 -32.53
N PRO A 475 -24.37 -12.94 -33.87
CA PRO A 475 -23.76 -11.92 -34.73
C PRO A 475 -24.47 -10.54 -34.61
N ALA A 476 -25.74 -10.53 -34.22
CA ALA A 476 -26.49 -9.31 -33.93
C ALA A 476 -25.92 -8.50 -32.74
N MET A 477 -25.24 -9.14 -31.76
CA MET A 477 -24.53 -8.44 -30.68
C MET A 477 -23.31 -7.69 -31.19
N ALA A 478 -22.59 -8.26 -32.17
CA ALA A 478 -21.50 -7.56 -32.85
C ALA A 478 -22.02 -6.38 -33.69
N THR A 479 -23.18 -6.53 -34.34
CA THR A 479 -23.84 -5.44 -35.07
C THR A 479 -24.34 -4.34 -34.13
N LEU A 480 -24.91 -4.70 -32.98
CA LEU A 480 -25.30 -3.77 -31.92
C LEU A 480 -24.08 -3.03 -31.36
N GLY A 481 -22.96 -3.73 -31.20
CA GLY A 481 -21.69 -3.14 -30.80
C GLY A 481 -21.18 -2.07 -31.76
N GLN A 482 -21.23 -2.34 -33.06
CA GLN A 482 -20.90 -1.36 -34.11
C GLN A 482 -21.91 -0.20 -34.17
N GLN A 483 -23.19 -0.43 -33.87
CA GLN A 483 -24.20 0.63 -33.81
C GLN A 483 -24.00 1.53 -32.60
N LEU A 484 -23.81 0.95 -31.41
CA LEU A 484 -23.43 1.68 -30.20
C LEU A 484 -22.13 2.43 -30.42
N ALA A 485 -21.17 1.87 -31.17
CA ALA A 485 -19.93 2.56 -31.48
C ALA A 485 -20.10 3.89 -32.22
N ASN A 486 -21.10 3.95 -33.10
CA ASN A 486 -21.45 5.19 -33.79
C ASN A 486 -22.12 6.20 -32.86
N ASP A 487 -22.87 5.75 -31.85
CA ASP A 487 -23.51 6.61 -30.84
C ASP A 487 -22.50 7.12 -29.77
N TYR A 488 -21.52 6.29 -29.40
CA TYR A 488 -20.48 6.61 -28.41
C TYR A 488 -19.33 7.47 -28.96
N ALA A 489 -19.25 7.70 -30.28
CA ALA A 489 -18.31 8.65 -30.88
C ALA A 489 -18.45 10.08 -30.31
N ASP A 490 -19.62 10.40 -29.72
CA ASP A 490 -19.88 11.66 -29.01
C ASP A 490 -19.39 11.68 -27.54
N CYS A 491 -18.80 10.61 -27.00
CA CYS A 491 -18.32 10.60 -25.60
C CYS A 491 -17.15 11.56 -25.33
N ASP A 492 -16.30 11.80 -26.34
CA ASP A 492 -15.30 12.85 -26.25
C ASP A 492 -15.96 14.23 -26.12
N SER A 493 -17.17 14.43 -26.69
CA SER A 493 -17.93 15.68 -26.55
C SER A 493 -18.45 15.88 -25.12
N ILE A 494 -18.91 14.83 -24.43
CA ILE A 494 -19.43 14.94 -23.04
C ILE A 494 -18.28 15.30 -22.09
N MET A 495 -17.12 14.64 -22.21
CA MET A 495 -15.95 14.97 -21.39
C MET A 495 -15.40 16.36 -21.71
N TYR A 496 -15.32 16.71 -22.99
CA TYR A 496 -14.87 18.03 -23.43
C TYR A 496 -15.82 19.14 -22.93
N ASN A 497 -17.14 18.95 -23.04
CA ASN A 497 -18.14 19.89 -22.53
C ASN A 497 -18.12 20.01 -20.99
N CYS A 498 -17.96 18.90 -20.27
CA CYS A 498 -17.83 18.91 -18.82
C CYS A 498 -16.52 19.58 -18.35
N MET A 499 -15.39 19.29 -19.00
CA MET A 499 -14.09 19.91 -18.70
C MET A 499 -14.06 21.39 -19.08
N GLN A 500 -14.64 21.76 -20.22
CA GLN A 500 -14.73 23.14 -20.67
C GLN A 500 -15.61 23.97 -19.74
N SER A 501 -16.76 23.44 -19.30
CA SER A 501 -17.60 24.06 -18.28
C SER A 501 -16.88 24.22 -16.93
N LEU A 502 -15.95 23.32 -16.60
CA LEU A 502 -15.12 23.39 -15.40
C LEU A 502 -14.03 24.47 -15.51
N ILE A 503 -13.36 24.55 -16.67
CA ILE A 503 -12.35 25.56 -16.98
C ILE A 503 -12.97 26.97 -17.03
N GLU A 504 -14.18 27.11 -17.57
CA GLU A 504 -14.93 28.37 -17.62
C GLU A 504 -15.42 28.85 -16.25
N LYS A 505 -15.59 27.95 -15.27
CA LYS A 505 -15.97 28.30 -13.89
C LYS A 505 -14.78 28.54 -12.96
N LEU A 506 -13.58 28.12 -13.34
CA LEU A 506 -12.33 28.31 -12.59
C LEU A 506 -11.54 29.54 -13.05
N ARG A 507 -11.95 30.17 -14.15
CA ARG A 507 -11.57 31.54 -14.55
C ARG A 507 -12.60 32.51 -14.01
#